data_AF-A0A7X3Y703-F1
#
_entry.id   AF-A0A7X3Y703-F1
#
_cell.length_a   1.000
_cell.length_b   1.000
_cell.length_c   1.000
_cell.angle_alpha   90.00
_cell.angle_beta   90.00
_cell.angle_gamma   90.00
#
_symmetry.space_group_name_H-M   'P 1'
#
loop_
_entity.id
_entity.type
_entity.pdbx_description
1 polymer ?
#
loop_
_entity_poly.entity_id
_entity_poly.type
_entity_poly.pdbx_seq_one_letter_code
_entity_poly.pdbx_strand_id
1 'polypeptide(L)' 'MSLAGDKETPLDSFKRVTAATMRAMGDIDELEVSFGPDRASLERGHAKLPMPGRDL' A
#
# COMPACT_ATOMS: atom_id res chain seq x y z
N MET A 1 -26.15 -13.26 9.28
CA MET A 1 -25.17 -12.25 8.83
C MET A 1 -23.83 -12.64 9.44
N SER A 2 -22.93 -13.24 8.66
CA SER A 2 -21.65 -13.73 9.19
C SER A 2 -20.67 -12.56 9.27
N LEU A 3 -20.32 -12.13 10.48
CA LEU A 3 -19.18 -11.25 10.75
C LEU A 3 -17.91 -12.12 10.80
N ALA A 4 -17.56 -12.72 9.67
CA ALA A 4 -16.20 -13.21 9.50
C ALA A 4 -15.33 -11.95 9.35
N GLY A 5 -14.78 -11.46 10.46
CA GLY A 5 -13.73 -10.45 10.40
C GLY A 5 -12.60 -11.02 9.58
N ASP A 6 -12.42 -10.52 8.36
CA ASP A 6 -11.27 -10.86 7.52
C ASP A 6 -10.02 -10.62 8.35
N LYS A 7 -9.29 -11.71 8.65
CA LYS A 7 -8.00 -11.61 9.32
C LYS A 7 -7.09 -10.89 8.34
N GLU A 8 -6.71 -9.67 8.71
CA GLU A 8 -5.70 -8.89 8.00
C GLU A 8 -4.46 -9.76 7.75
N THR A 9 -4.11 -9.96 6.47
CA THR A 9 -2.91 -10.73 6.13
C THR A 9 -1.65 -9.88 6.36
N PRO A 10 -0.46 -10.49 6.50
CA PRO A 10 0.80 -9.73 6.55
C PRO A 10 0.96 -8.77 5.37
N LEU A 11 0.51 -9.20 4.18
CA LEU A 11 0.50 -8.39 2.97
C LEU A 11 -0.42 -7.16 3.09
N ASP A 12 -1.61 -7.32 3.66
CA ASP A 12 -2.56 -6.20 3.84
C ASP A 12 -2.00 -5.18 4.84
N SER A 13 -1.41 -5.65 5.94
CA SER A 13 -0.74 -4.80 6.92
C SER A 13 0.44 -4.05 6.33
N PHE A 14 1.28 -4.74 5.55
CA PHE A 14 2.40 -4.14 4.83
C PHE A 14 1.93 -3.02 3.90
N LYS A 15 0.92 -3.28 3.06
CA LYS A 15 0.37 -2.30 2.12
C LYS A 15 -0.17 -1.08 2.86
N ARG A 16 -0.94 -1.30 3.93
CA ARG A 16 -1.53 -0.23 4.76
C ARG A 16 -0.46 0.66 5.39
N VAL A 17 0.51 0.07 6.08
CA VAL A 17 1.56 0.82 6.79
C VAL A 17 2.48 1.56 5.82
N THR A 18 2.83 0.93 4.69
CA THR A 18 3.65 1.56 3.67
C THR A 18 2.94 2.79 3.08
N ALA A 19 1.67 2.65 2.72
CA ALA A 19 0.90 3.78 2.17
C ALA A 19 0.76 4.93 3.18
N ALA A 20 0.49 4.63 4.45
CA ALA A 20 0.42 5.63 5.51
C ALA A 20 1.76 6.37 5.70
N THR A 21 2.87 5.62 5.67
CA THR A 21 4.22 6.18 5.78
C THR A 21 4.52 7.12 4.60
N MET A 22 4.17 6.74 3.38
CA MET A 22 4.39 7.59 2.21
C MET A 22 3.61 8.90 2.27
N ARG A 23 2.34 8.87 2.71
CA ARG A 23 1.53 10.09 2.92
C ARG A 23 2.18 11.01 3.94
N ALA A 24 2.58 10.45 5.09
CA ALA A 24 3.21 11.20 6.16
C ALA A 24 4.54 11.84 5.73
N MET A 25 5.35 11.15 4.92
CA MET A 25 6.61 11.70 4.41
C MET A 25 6.42 12.72 3.29
N GLY A 26 5.38 12.54 2.47
CA GLY A 26 5.15 13.37 1.28
C GLY A 26 4.44 14.69 1.55
N ASP A 27 3.81 14.86 2.73
CA ASP A 27 2.88 15.96 3.02
C ASP A 27 1.74 16.06 1.97
N ILE A 28 1.39 14.91 1.40
CA ILE A 28 0.31 14.75 0.41
C ILE A 28 -0.74 13.86 1.07
N ASP A 29 -1.76 14.48 1.64
CA ASP A 29 -2.86 13.79 2.31
C ASP A 29 -3.60 12.83 1.35
N GLU A 30 -3.71 13.22 0.08
CA GLU A 30 -4.41 12.47 -0.97
C GLU A 30 -3.47 11.62 -1.85
N LEU A 31 -2.38 11.08 -1.29
CA LEU A 31 -1.52 10.17 -2.04
C LEU A 31 -2.21 8.81 -2.23
N GLU A 32 -2.50 8.45 -3.47
CA GLU A 32 -2.92 7.10 -3.85
C GLU A 32 -1.68 6.20 -4.00
N VAL A 33 -1.70 5.06 -3.30
CA VAL A 33 -0.60 4.08 -3.34
C VAL A 33 -1.14 2.76 -3.87
N SER A 34 -0.56 2.29 -4.96
CA SER A 34 -0.92 1.04 -5.62
C SER A 34 0.26 0.08 -5.65
N PHE A 35 -0.03 -1.22 -5.66
CA PHE A 35 0.97 -2.29 -5.71
C PHE A 35 0.75 -3.15 -6.94
N GLY A 36 1.79 -3.35 -7.75
CA GLY A 36 1.69 -4.06 -9.02
C GLY A 36 3.00 -4.74 -9.43
N PRO A 37 3.01 -5.47 -10.56
CA PRO A 37 4.21 -6.13 -11.07
C PRO A 37 5.20 -5.15 -11.72
N ASP A 38 4.78 -3.90 -11.94
CA ASP A 38 5.54 -2.90 -12.66
C ASP A 38 6.66 -2.26 -11.81
N ARG A 39 7.56 -1.54 -12.50
CA ARG A 39 8.61 -0.76 -11.85
C ARG A 39 8.00 0.36 -11.00
N ALA A 40 8.66 0.64 -9.87
CA ALA A 40 8.26 1.75 -9.01
C ALA A 40 8.22 3.09 -9.77
N SER A 41 7.16 3.87 -9.58
CA SER A 41 7.04 5.22 -10.12
C SER A 41 6.29 6.14 -9.15
N LEU A 42 6.55 7.44 -9.29
CA LEU A 42 5.85 8.50 -8.58
C LEU A 42 5.42 9.57 -9.58
N GLU A 43 4.12 9.75 -9.69
CA GLU A 43 3.48 10.83 -10.44
C GLU A 43 2.66 11.69 -9.47
N ARG A 44 2.20 12.87 -9.90
CA ARG A 44 1.46 13.78 -9.01
C ARG A 44 0.27 13.09 -8.36
N GLY A 45 0.35 12.82 -7.05
CA GLY A 45 -0.71 12.19 -6.27
C GLY A 45 -0.80 10.66 -6.39
N HIS A 46 0.04 10.01 -7.19
CA HIS A 46 -0.02 8.56 -7.38
C HIS A 46 1.37 7.91 -7.27
N ALA A 47 1.52 7.00 -6.31
CA ALA A 47 2.68 6.13 -6.18
C ALA A 47 2.33 4.71 -6.65
N LYS A 48 3.16 4.17 -7.55
CA LYS A 48 3.15 2.75 -7.91
C LYS A 48 4.34 2.09 -7.27
N LEU A 49 4.08 1.07 -6.46
CA LEU A 49 5.09 0.27 -5.81
C LEU A 49 5.07 -1.15 -6.38
N PRO A 50 6.23 -1.82 -6.41
CA PRO A 50 6.26 -3.24 -6.74
C PRO A 50 5.51 -4.04 -5.68
N MET A 51 4.90 -5.15 -6.10
CA MET A 51 4.39 -6.13 -5.15
C MET A 51 5.54 -6.63 -4.26
N PRO A 52 5.35 -6.63 -2.93
CA PRO A 52 6.37 -7.14 -2.04
C PRO A 52 6.57 -8.65 -2.24
N GLY A 53 7.74 -9.13 -1.81
CA GLY A 53 8.13 -10.54 -1.94
C GLY A 53 7.12 -11.49 -1.31
N ARG A 54 7.09 -12.73 -1.82
CA ARG A 54 6.16 -13.77 -1.35
C ARG A 54 6.37 -14.18 0.11
N ASP A 55 7.54 -13.90 0.67
CA ASP A 55 7.97 -14.32 2.01
C ASP A 55 7.76 -13.21 3.07
N LEU A 56 6.87 -12.25 2.80
CA LEU A 56 6.42 -11.26 3.78
C LEU A 56 5.74 -11.88 5.01
#